data_AF-A0A9D6J3N0-F1
#
_entry.id   AF-A0A9D6J3N0-F1
#
_cell.length_a   1.000
_cell.length_b   1.000
_cell.length_c   1.000
_cell.angle_alpha   90.00
_cell.angle_beta   90.00
_cell.angle_gamma   90.00
#
_symmetry.space_group_name_H-M   'P 1'
#
loop_
_entity.id
_entity.type
_entity.pdbx_description
1 polymer ?
#
loop_
_entity_poly.entity_id
_entity_poly.type
_entity_poly.pdbx_seq_one_letter_code
_entity_poly.pdbx_strand_id
1 'polypeptide(L)' 'MPAVTLPLDGLRVVALEQAVAAPRCTRHLADLGADVV' A
#
# COMPACT_ATOMS: atom_id res chain seq x y z
N MET A 1 -15.24 2.22 -19.69
CA MET A 1 -14.10 1.41 -19.19
C MET A 1 -14.47 1.03 -17.76
N PRO A 2 -14.62 -0.25 -17.38
CA PRO A 2 -14.79 -0.57 -15.97
C PRO A 2 -13.58 -0.03 -15.22
N ALA A 3 -13.79 0.63 -14.07
CA ALA A 3 -12.68 1.07 -13.23
C ALA A 3 -11.87 -0.17 -12.84
N VAL A 4 -10.57 -0.17 -13.13
CA VAL A 4 -9.70 -1.27 -12.72
C VAL A 4 -9.43 -1.05 -11.24
N THR A 5 -10.20 -1.74 -10.40
CA THR A 5 -9.97 -1.80 -8.96
C THR A 5 -8.59 -2.42 -8.74
N LEU A 6 -7.72 -1.69 -8.06
CA LEU A 6 -6.40 -2.20 -7.71
C LEU A 6 -6.55 -3.33 -6.67
N PRO A 7 -5.61 -4.29 -6.62
CA PRO A 7 -5.76 -5.47 -5.77
C PRO A 7 -5.96 -5.18 -4.27
N LEU A 8 -5.45 -4.04 -3.78
CA LEU A 8 -5.56 -3.61 -2.38
C LEU A 8 -6.45 -2.37 -2.20
N ASP A 9 -7.25 -2.02 -3.20
CA ASP A 9 -8.15 -0.86 -3.13
C ASP A 9 -9.14 -0.99 -1.96
N GLY A 10 -9.29 0.08 -1.18
CA GLY A 10 -10.12 0.11 0.04
C GLY A 10 -9.46 -0.45 1.32
N LEU A 11 -8.21 -0.93 1.26
CA LEU A 11 -7.45 -1.29 2.46
C LEU A 11 -6.68 -0.10 3.02
N ARG A 12 -6.71 0.06 4.34
CA ARG A 12 -5.89 1.04 5.07
C ARG A 12 -4.80 0.33 5.86
N VAL A 13 -3.56 0.78 5.68
CA VAL A 13 -2.36 0.21 6.29
C VAL A 13 -1.73 1.25 7.20
N VAL A 14 -1.43 0.88 8.45
CA VAL A 14 -0.66 1.71 9.38
C VAL A 14 0.77 1.18 9.42
N ALA A 15 1.71 1.98 8.93
CA ALA A 15 3.10 1.62 8.73
C ALA A 15 3.96 2.06 9.93
N LEU A 16 4.17 1.16 10.90
CA LEU A 16 5.06 1.40 12.04
C LEU A 16 6.48 0.89 11.76
N GLU A 17 7.17 1.61 10.89
CA GLU A 17 8.37 1.09 10.22
C GLU A 17 9.64 1.76 10.69
N GLN A 18 10.74 1.01 10.66
CA GLN A 18 12.09 1.49 10.95
C GLN A 18 13.08 0.86 9.96
N ALA A 19 14.20 1.54 9.71
CA ALA A 19 15.23 1.13 8.75
C ALA A 19 14.68 0.99 7.30
N VAL A 20 15.29 0.13 6.46
CA VAL A 20 15.13 0.18 4.99
C VAL A 20 14.10 -0.82 4.44
N ALA A 21 13.99 -2.01 5.03
CA ALA A 21 13.16 -3.08 4.48
C ALA A 21 11.66 -2.78 4.59
N ALA A 22 11.24 -2.19 5.71
CA ALA A 22 9.84 -1.90 5.97
C ALA A 22 9.28 -0.79 5.03
N PRO A 23 9.91 0.40 4.89
CA PRO A 23 9.45 1.45 3.94
C PRO A 23 9.46 1.05 2.46
N ARG A 24 10.11 -0.07 2.13
CA ARG A 24 10.04 -0.68 0.80
C ARG A 24 8.85 -1.63 0.67
N CYS A 25 8.53 -2.38 1.72
CA CYS A 25 7.37 -3.26 1.78
C CYS A 25 6.07 -2.45 1.62
N THR A 26 5.86 -1.42 2.45
CA THR A 26 4.63 -0.61 2.41
C THR A 26 4.51 0.25 1.15
N ARG A 27 5.62 0.63 0.51
CA ARG A 27 5.58 1.24 -0.83
C ARG A 27 4.94 0.33 -1.87
N HIS A 28 5.29 -0.96 -1.87
CA HIS A 28 4.65 -1.92 -2.77
C HIS A 28 3.15 -2.11 -2.48
N LEU A 29 2.74 -1.97 -1.22
CA LEU A 29 1.30 -2.01 -0.87
C LEU A 29 0.56 -0.78 -1.40
N ALA A 30 1.17 0.41 -1.32
CA ALA A 30 0.61 1.63 -1.90
C ALA A 30 0.50 1.54 -3.43
N ASP A 31 1.53 0.99 -4.11
CA ASP A 31 1.51 0.76 -5.56
C ASP A 31 0.35 -0.15 -6.01
N LEU A 32 -0.09 -1.05 -5.11
CA LEU A 32 -1.23 -1.96 -5.32
C LEU A 32 -2.56 -1.37 -4.83
N GLY A 33 -2.61 -0.09 -4.44
CA GLY A 33 -3.84 0.65 -4.13
C GLY A 33 -4.19 0.80 -2.65
N ALA A 34 -3.32 0.41 -1.72
CA ALA A 34 -3.58 0.62 -0.29
C ALA A 34 -3.38 2.08 0.14
N ASP A 35 -4.21 2.56 1.08
CA ASP A 35 -4.01 3.83 1.80
C ASP A 35 -3.03 3.61 2.97
N VAL A 36 -1.77 4.01 2.80
CA VAL A 36 -0.69 3.79 3.76
C VAL A 36 -0.43 5.07 4.57
N VAL A 37 -0.46 4.96 5.90
CA VAL A 37 -0.21 6.06 6.87
C VAL A 37 0.92 5.71 7.83
#